data_AF-A0A7T8KDA3-F1
#
_entry.id   AF-A0A7T8KDA3-F1
#
_cell.length_a   1.000
_cell.length_b   1.000
_cell.length_c   1.000
_cell.angle_alpha   90.00
_cell.angle_beta   90.00
_cell.angle_gamma   90.00
#
_symmetry.space_group_name_H-M   'P 1'
#
loop_
_entity.id
_entity.type
_entity.pdbx_description
1 polymer ?
#
loop_
_entity_poly.entity_id
_entity_poly.type
_entity_poly.pdbx_seq_one_letter_code
_entity_poly.pdbx_strand_id
1 'polypeptide(L)' 'GVTVVLSLLASLIYDKFTKLDDLGIPADHLIGDDYGRQRKTYEKLCLLTPKITLLYMTPEK' A
#
# COMPACT_ATOMS: atom_id res chain seq x y z
N GLY A 1 11.51 -3.17 -7.77
CA GLY A 1 10.42 -4.16 -7.72
C GLY A 1 9.49 -3.80 -6.58
N VAL A 2 8.23 -4.23 -6.63
CA VAL A 2 7.22 -3.95 -5.60
C VAL A 2 6.87 -5.25 -4.88
N THR A 3 6.88 -5.25 -3.55
CA THR A 3 6.43 -6.39 -2.74
C THR A 3 4.98 -6.18 -2.33
N VAL A 4 4.10 -7.09 -2.75
CA VAL A 4 2.68 -7.06 -2.39
C VAL A 4 2.45 -7.94 -1.16
N VAL A 5 1.85 -7.38 -0.12
CA VAL A 5 1.54 -8.06 1.14
C VAL A 5 0.02 -8.15 1.30
N LEU A 6 -0.49 -9.38 1.34
CA LEU A 6 -1.90 -9.67 1.58
C LEU A 6 -2.17 -9.78 3.09
N SER A 7 -3.22 -9.12 3.58
CA SER A 7 -3.67 -9.27 4.96
C SER A 7 -5.19 -9.27 5.06
N LEU A 8 -5.72 -10.12 5.94
CA LEU A 8 -7.16 -10.28 6.18
C LEU A 8 -7.75 -9.17 7.06
N LEU A 9 -6.93 -8.40 7.77
CA LEU A 9 -7.41 -7.32 8.65
C LEU A 9 -6.83 -5.98 8.23
N ALA A 10 -7.72 -5.07 7.85
CA ALA A 10 -7.41 -3.66 7.62
C ALA A 10 -6.61 -3.06 8.78
N SER A 11 -7.02 -3.31 10.03
CA SER A 11 -6.36 -2.77 11.22
C SER A 11 -4.90 -3.21 11.35
N LEU A 12 -4.56 -4.44 10.96
CA LEU A 12 -3.18 -4.92 10.96
C LEU A 12 -2.36 -4.22 9.88
N ILE A 13 -2.96 -3.96 8.72
CA ILE A 13 -2.28 -3.24 7.66
C ILE A 13 -2.00 -1.80 8.11
N TYR A 14 -2.96 -1.11 8.71
CA TYR A 14 -2.76 0.26 9.21
C TYR A 14 -1.62 0.33 10.23
N ASP A 15 -1.60 -0.57 11.22
CA ASP A 15 -0.51 -0.63 12.21
C ASP A 15 0.86 -0.84 11.56
N LYS A 16 0.94 -1.75 10.57
CA LYS A 16 2.19 -2.03 9.85
C LYS A 16 2.60 -0.86 8.96
N PHE A 17 1.65 -0.23 8.29
CA PHE A 17 1.88 0.93 7.45
C PHE A 17 2.43 2.10 8.27
N THR A 18 1.80 2.43 9.40
CA THR A 18 2.26 3.52 10.28
C THR A 18 3.69 3.26 10.77
N LYS A 19 4.01 2.02 11.18
CA LYS A 19 5.38 1.67 11.59
C LYS A 19 6.41 1.82 10.47
N LEU A 20 6.03 1.50 9.24
CA LEU A 20 6.91 1.66 8.08
C LEU A 20 7.10 3.12 7.71
N ASP A 21 6.04 3.92 7.80
CA ASP A 21 6.08 5.37 7.58
C ASP A 21 6.99 6.07 8.60
N ASP A 22 6.89 5.71 9.89
CA ASP A 22 7.79 6.17 10.97
C ASP A 22 9.27 5.83 10.69
N LEU A 23 9.53 4.69 10.04
CA LEU A 23 10.87 4.27 9.65
C LEU A 23 11.35 4.91 8.34
N GLY A 24 10.53 5.74 7.69
CA GLY A 24 10.82 6.34 6.40
C GLY A 24 10.84 5.34 5.24
N ILE A 25 10.21 4.16 5.42
CA ILE A 25 10.13 3.13 4.39
C ILE A 25 8.93 3.43 3.49
N PRO A 26 9.13 3.58 2.17
CA PRO A 26 8.05 3.93 1.27
C PRO A 26 7.12 2.73 1.05
N ALA A 27 6.02 2.72 1.79
CA ALA A 27 4.92 1.78 1.68
C ALA A 27 3.65 2.50 1.17
N ASP A 28 2.70 1.75 0.64
CA ASP A 28 1.33 2.21 0.36
C ASP A 28 0.33 1.09 0.67
N HIS A 29 -0.96 1.41 0.75
CA HIS A 29 -1.99 0.40 1.02
C HIS A 29 -3.30 0.64 0.26
N LEU A 30 -3.91 -0.44 -0.21
CA LEU A 30 -5.18 -0.47 -0.94
C LEU A 30 -6.30 -1.03 -0.04
N ILE A 31 -6.55 -0.39 1.10
CA ILE A 31 -7.62 -0.79 2.04
C ILE A 31 -8.83 0.12 1.85
N GLY A 32 -10.04 -0.44 1.97
CA GLY A 32 -11.29 0.32 1.91
C GLY A 32 -11.62 0.84 0.51
N ASP A 33 -12.73 1.55 0.37
CA ASP A 33 -13.31 1.87 -0.94
C ASP A 33 -12.96 3.27 -1.48
N ASP A 34 -11.82 3.83 -1.06
CA ASP A 34 -11.41 5.17 -1.51
C ASP A 34 -10.80 5.12 -2.92
N TYR A 35 -11.66 5.19 -3.94
CA TYR A 35 -11.27 5.16 -5.36
C TYR A 35 -10.25 6.24 -5.73
N GLY A 36 -10.35 7.45 -5.15
CA GLY A 36 -9.44 8.55 -5.43
C GLY A 36 -8.01 8.24 -4.97
N ARG A 37 -7.88 7.65 -3.79
CA ARG A 37 -6.60 7.19 -3.26
C ARG A 37 -6.06 6.00 -4.03
N GLN A 38 -6.89 5.00 -4.31
CA GLN A 38 -6.51 3.81 -5.08
C GLN A 38 -5.93 4.22 -6.43
N ARG A 39 -6.60 5.12 -7.16
CA ARG A 39 -6.11 5.64 -8.45
C ARG A 39 -4.71 6.26 -8.34
N LYS A 40 -4.46 7.09 -7.33
CA LYS A 40 -3.13 7.66 -7.08
C LYS A 40 -2.08 6.59 -6.80
N THR A 41 -2.43 5.55 -6.05
CA THR A 41 -1.52 4.42 -5.79
C THR A 41 -1.23 3.64 -7.08
N TYR A 42 -2.22 3.39 -7.93
CA TYR A 42 -2.01 2.77 -9.24
C TYR A 42 -1.12 3.63 -10.16
N GLU A 43 -1.32 4.95 -10.20
CA GLU A 43 -0.46 5.86 -10.96
C GLU A 43 1.00 5.79 -10.50
N LYS A 44 1.27 5.68 -9.19
CA LYS A 44 2.62 5.49 -8.64
C LYS A 44 3.23 4.13 -9.02
N LEU A 45 2.42 3.08 -9.15
CA LEU A 45 2.86 1.74 -9.55
C LEU A 45 3.18 1.67 -11.06
N CYS A 46 2.48 2.45 -11.89
CA CYS A 46 2.75 2.54 -13.34
C CYS A 46 4.02 3.33 -13.69
N LEU A 47 4.67 3.98 -12.72
CA LEU A 47 5.93 4.69 -12.97
C LEU A 47 7.05 3.71 -13.32
N LEU A 48 7.91 4.11 -14.25
CA LEU A 48 9.11 3.35 -14.63
C LEU A 48 10.00 3.03 -13.41
N THR A 49 10.01 3.93 -12.43
CA THR A 49 10.64 3.76 -11.12
C THR A 49 9.56 3.90 -10.03
N PRO A 50 8.91 2.79 -9.61
CA PRO A 50 7.92 2.84 -8.55
C PRO A 50 8.59 3.30 -7.27
N LYS A 51 8.12 4.41 -6.71
CA LYS A 51 8.60 4.91 -5.42
C LYS A 51 8.12 4.05 -4.25
N ILE A 52 7.16 3.15 -4.49
CA ILE A 52 6.58 2.26 -3.49
C ILE A 52 7.36 0.95 -3.50
N THR A 53 7.87 0.55 -2.34
CA THR A 53 8.54 -0.75 -2.15
C THR A 53 7.60 -1.83 -1.61
N LEU A 54 6.62 -1.42 -0.78
CA LEU A 54 5.67 -2.30 -0.11
C LEU A 54 4.24 -1.86 -0.36
N LEU A 55 3.40 -2.76 -0.85
CA LEU A 55 1.98 -2.52 -1.10
C LEU A 55 1.15 -3.49 -0.27
N TYR A 56 0.36 -2.98 0.67
CA TYR A 56 -0.54 -3.81 1.45
C TYR A 56 -1.96 -3.79 0.89
N MET A 57 -2.60 -4.96 0.79
CA MET A 57 -3.99 -5.04 0.33
C MET A 57 -4.77 -6.16 1.04
N THR A 58 -6.09 -6.01 1.09
CA THR A 58 -7.00 -7.07 1.51
C THR A 58 -7.26 -8.04 0.36
N PRO A 59 -7.50 -9.33 0.60
CA PRO A 59 -7.69 -10.32 -0.47
C PRO A 59 -8.99 -10.14 -1.27
N GLU A 60 -9.92 -9.31 -0.80
CA GLU A 60 -11.14 -8.92 -1.53
C GLU A 60 -10.89 -7.87 -2.62
N LYS A 61 -9.67 -7.31 -2.68
CA LYS A 61 -9.24 -6.30 -3.66
C LYS A 61 -8.50 -6.91 -4.85
#